data_AF-A0A5A9XFC9-F1
#
_entry.id   AF-A0A5A9XFC9-F1
#
_cell.length_a   1.000
_cell.length_b   1.000
_cell.length_c   1.000
_cell.angle_alpha   90.00
_cell.angle_beta   90.00
_cell.angle_gamma   90.00
#
_symmetry.space_group_name_H-M   'P 1'
#
loop_
_entity.id
_entity.type
_entity.pdbx_description
1 polymer ?
#
loop_
_entity_poly.entity_id
_entity_poly.type
_entity_poly.pdbx_seq_one_letter_code
_entity_poly.pdbx_strand_id
1 'polypeptide(L)'
;MNNDSCMLSRGMTVSDSRYRNIVGQLDAMFEQLLHKPDKDLGADIDRLLDTMMEHIDNENGYMRMVGFPQAAQHGLHHQFICTKTAELHYRISKGQEITPEELSDVRLLWMEHIHVHDRAFEVFLAC
;
A
#
# COMPACT_ATOMS: atom_id res chain seq x y z
N MET A 1 15.21 18.10 -14.09
CA MET A 1 14.95 16.65 -14.05
C MET A 1 15.69 16.12 -12.84
N ASN A 2 15.00 15.97 -11.71
CA ASN A 2 15.62 15.60 -10.44
C ASN A 2 15.70 14.08 -10.33
N ASN A 3 16.91 13.53 -10.36
CA ASN A 3 17.21 12.10 -10.22
C ASN A 3 17.04 11.56 -8.79
N ASP A 4 16.72 12.42 -7.82
CA ASP A 4 16.72 12.04 -6.40
C ASP A 4 15.44 11.33 -5.95
N SER A 5 14.28 11.58 -6.59
CA SER A 5 13.02 10.88 -6.27
C SER A 5 13.07 9.38 -6.61
N CYS A 6 13.81 9.00 -7.66
CA CYS A 6 13.91 7.62 -8.13
C CYS A 6 14.74 6.71 -7.20
N MET A 7 15.70 7.28 -6.47
CA MET A 7 16.56 6.53 -5.54
C MET A 7 15.86 6.25 -4.20
N LEU A 8 14.97 7.13 -3.75
CA LEU A 8 14.25 6.96 -2.48
C LEU A 8 13.17 5.87 -2.55
N SER A 9 12.53 5.65 -3.72
CA SER A 9 11.51 4.61 -3.85
C SER A 9 12.08 3.18 -3.79
N ARG A 10 13.35 2.99 -4.15
CA ARG A 10 14.03 1.68 -4.19
C ARG A 10 14.65 1.23 -2.86
N GLY A 11 14.80 2.13 -1.87
CA GLY A 11 15.71 1.92 -0.73
C GLY A 11 15.14 1.16 0.49
N MET A 12 13.81 1.10 0.67
CA MET A 12 13.22 0.38 1.79
C MET A 12 12.72 -0.99 1.36
N THR A 13 13.46 -2.02 1.79
CA THR A 13 13.04 -3.41 1.66
C THR A 13 12.03 -3.73 2.77
N VAL A 14 10.92 -4.35 2.38
CA VAL A 14 9.94 -4.86 3.33
C VAL A 14 10.49 -6.14 3.95
N SER A 15 10.87 -6.08 5.23
CA SER A 15 11.21 -7.28 6.00
C SER A 15 9.97 -8.04 6.49
N ASP A 16 8.80 -7.40 6.49
CA ASP A 16 7.55 -8.01 6.95
C ASP A 16 6.85 -8.80 5.83
N SER A 17 6.86 -10.12 5.97
CA SER A 17 6.26 -11.03 4.99
C SER A 17 4.77 -10.81 4.72
N ARG A 18 4.03 -10.19 5.65
CA ARG A 18 2.59 -9.89 5.50
C ARG A 18 2.34 -8.94 4.32
N TYR A 19 3.26 -8.01 4.09
CA TYR A 19 3.13 -6.96 3.07
C TYR A 19 3.77 -7.31 1.73
N ARG A 20 4.47 -8.44 1.63
CA ARG A 20 5.19 -8.84 0.42
C ARG A 20 4.29 -8.88 -0.81
N ASN A 21 3.04 -9.32 -0.65
CA ASN A 21 2.10 -9.39 -1.77
C ASN A 21 1.67 -7.99 -2.24
N ILE A 22 1.27 -7.11 -1.31
CA ILE A 22 0.84 -5.73 -1.61
C ILE A 22 1.97 -4.95 -2.29
N VAL A 23 3.17 -4.96 -1.68
CA VAL A 23 4.31 -4.20 -2.18
C VAL A 23 4.85 -4.79 -3.48
N GLY A 24 4.86 -6.12 -3.61
CA GLY A 24 5.24 -6.78 -4.86
C GLY A 24 4.31 -6.43 -6.03
N GLN A 25 3.01 -6.27 -5.79
CA GLN A 25 2.06 -5.83 -6.82
C GLN A 25 2.29 -4.37 -7.23
N LEU A 26 2.54 -3.47 -6.27
CA LEU A 26 2.89 -2.08 -6.53
C LEU A 26 4.20 -1.97 -7.34
N ASP A 27 5.24 -2.70 -6.94
CA ASP A 27 6.53 -2.73 -7.63
C ASP A 27 6.38 -3.26 -9.06
N ALA A 28 5.55 -4.30 -9.27
CA ALA A 28 5.29 -4.83 -10.60
C ALA A 28 4.55 -3.83 -11.51
N MET A 29 3.55 -3.12 -10.98
CA MET A 29 2.83 -2.07 -11.73
C MET A 29 3.73 -0.88 -12.05
N PHE A 30 4.59 -0.49 -11.11
CA PHE A 30 5.59 0.55 -11.31
C PHE A 30 6.53 0.21 -12.47
N GLU A 31 7.10 -0.99 -12.47
CA GLU A 31 7.98 -1.45 -13.55
C GLU A 31 7.23 -1.55 -14.89
N GLN A 32 5.95 -1.94 -14.90
CA GLN A 32 5.14 -1.95 -16.11
C GLN A 32 4.99 -0.54 -16.72
N LEU A 33 4.66 0.48 -15.91
CA LEU A 33 4.53 1.86 -16.39
C LEU A 33 5.86 2.48 -16.83
N LEU A 34 6.97 2.11 -16.19
CA LEU A 34 8.30 2.55 -16.63
C LEU A 34 8.63 2.09 -18.05
N HIS A 35 8.22 0.88 -18.42
CA HIS A 35 8.49 0.31 -19.75
C HIS A 35 7.39 0.60 -20.78
N LYS A 36 6.15 0.78 -20.32
CA LYS A 36 4.96 1.04 -21.14
C LYS A 36 4.05 2.06 -20.44
N PRO A 37 4.29 3.37 -20.62
CA PRO A 37 3.55 4.42 -19.93
C PRO A 37 2.03 4.43 -20.22
N ASP A 38 1.62 3.87 -21.35
CA ASP A 38 0.23 3.74 -21.81
C ASP A 38 -0.45 2.43 -21.38
N LYS A 39 0.23 1.63 -20.55
CA LYS A 39 -0.30 0.35 -20.07
C LYS A 39 -1.56 0.57 -19.22
N ASP A 40 -2.65 -0.05 -19.64
CA ASP A 40 -3.84 -0.21 -18.80
C ASP A 40 -3.52 -1.14 -17.61
N LEU A 41 -3.66 -0.59 -16.40
CA LEU A 41 -3.43 -1.25 -15.12
C LEU A 41 -4.74 -1.54 -14.36
N GLY A 42 -5.92 -1.39 -14.97
CA GLY A 42 -7.20 -1.54 -14.26
C GLY A 42 -7.30 -2.86 -13.49
N ALA A 43 -7.06 -3.99 -14.16
CA ALA A 43 -7.08 -5.31 -13.53
C ALA A 43 -5.96 -5.51 -12.48
N ASP A 44 -4.82 -4.84 -12.62
CA ASP A 44 -3.74 -4.92 -11.64
C ASP A 44 -4.10 -4.15 -10.36
N ILE A 45 -4.75 -2.99 -10.49
CA ILE A 45 -5.26 -2.22 -9.34
C ILE A 45 -6.43 -2.92 -8.66
N ASP A 46 -7.34 -3.54 -9.40
CA ASP A 46 -8.43 -4.34 -8.81
C ASP A 46 -7.87 -5.44 -7.89
N ARG A 47 -6.90 -6.22 -8.39
CA ARG A 47 -6.23 -7.26 -7.61
C ARG A 47 -5.49 -6.70 -6.39
N LEU A 48 -4.87 -5.53 -6.52
CA LEU A 48 -4.21 -4.85 -5.42
C LEU A 48 -5.23 -4.47 -4.34
N LEU A 49 -6.36 -3.88 -4.72
CA LEU A 49 -7.42 -3.51 -3.78
C LEU A 49 -7.98 -4.73 -3.04
N ASP A 50 -8.25 -5.84 -3.74
CA ASP A 50 -8.70 -7.09 -3.11
C ASP A 50 -7.69 -7.59 -2.07
N THR A 51 -6.39 -7.59 -2.44
CA THR A 51 -5.31 -8.01 -1.55
C THR A 51 -5.20 -7.10 -0.31
N MET A 52 -5.33 -5.79 -0.51
CA MET A 52 -5.29 -4.82 0.58
C MET A 52 -6.49 -5.01 1.52
N MET A 53 -7.69 -5.16 0.99
CA MET A 53 -8.91 -5.36 1.79
C MET A 53 -8.82 -6.64 2.63
N GLU A 54 -8.34 -7.75 2.05
CA GLU A 54 -8.12 -9.00 2.80
C GLU A 54 -7.12 -8.81 3.95
N HIS A 55 -5.97 -8.19 3.70
CA HIS A 55 -4.96 -7.90 4.74
C HIS A 55 -5.56 -7.05 5.87
N ILE A 56 -6.22 -5.96 5.50
CA ILE A 56 -6.77 -4.95 6.41
C ILE A 56 -7.89 -5.55 7.27
N ASP A 57 -8.79 -6.33 6.69
CA ASP A 57 -9.89 -6.95 7.42
C ASP A 57 -9.37 -7.96 8.45
N ASN A 58 -8.39 -8.77 8.06
CA ASN A 58 -7.74 -9.73 8.95
C ASN A 58 -7.03 -9.02 10.13
N GLU A 59 -6.22 -8.01 9.85
CA GLU A 59 -5.45 -7.31 10.86
C GLU A 59 -6.34 -6.48 11.79
N ASN A 60 -7.29 -5.71 11.25
CA ASN A 60 -8.25 -4.96 12.05
C ASN A 60 -9.10 -5.90 12.91
N GLY A 61 -9.50 -7.05 12.36
CA GLY A 61 -10.20 -8.10 13.09
C GLY A 61 -9.39 -8.63 14.27
N TYR A 62 -8.11 -8.92 14.04
CA TYR A 62 -7.21 -9.41 15.06
C TYR A 62 -6.96 -8.36 16.15
N MET A 63 -6.68 -7.10 15.79
CA MET A 63 -6.51 -5.99 16.74
C MET A 63 -7.72 -5.84 17.68
N ARG A 64 -8.95 -5.93 17.13
CA ARG A 64 -10.17 -5.89 17.95
C ARG A 64 -10.26 -7.09 18.88
N MET A 65 -9.91 -8.28 18.41
CA MET A 65 -9.96 -9.52 19.18
C MET A 65 -9.02 -9.49 20.39
N VAL A 66 -7.81 -8.95 20.23
CA VAL A 66 -6.82 -8.85 21.31
C VAL A 66 -6.96 -7.58 22.16
N GLY A 67 -7.94 -6.72 21.84
CA GLY A 67 -8.19 -5.49 22.59
C GLY A 67 -7.09 -4.43 22.44
N PHE A 68 -6.45 -4.35 21.27
CA PHE A 68 -5.40 -3.36 21.02
C PHE A 68 -5.96 -1.92 21.17
N PRO A 69 -5.45 -1.09 22.11
CA PRO A 69 -6.07 0.20 22.42
C PRO A 69 -6.12 1.18 21.24
N GLN A 70 -5.18 1.09 20.32
CA GLN A 70 -5.06 2.00 19.16
C GLN A 70 -5.72 1.45 17.89
N ALA A 71 -6.50 0.36 17.98
CA ALA A 71 -7.12 -0.29 16.82
C ALA A 71 -7.95 0.66 15.94
N ALA A 72 -8.68 1.60 16.55
CA ALA A 72 -9.47 2.58 15.80
C ALA A 72 -8.58 3.53 14.99
N GLN A 73 -7.48 4.02 15.58
CA GLN A 73 -6.54 4.88 14.88
C GLN A 73 -5.84 4.11 13.76
N HIS A 74 -5.37 2.89 14.02
CA HIS A 74 -4.76 2.01 13.02
C HIS A 74 -5.69 1.80 11.81
N GLY A 75 -6.97 1.51 12.06
CA GLY A 75 -7.98 1.36 11.03
C GLY A 75 -8.22 2.60 10.18
N LEU A 76 -8.05 3.81 10.73
CA LEU A 76 -8.13 5.05 9.93
C LEU A 76 -6.95 5.19 8.97
N HIS A 77 -5.75 4.76 9.36
CA HIS A 77 -4.59 4.72 8.45
C HIS A 77 -4.82 3.70 7.33
N HIS A 78 -5.33 2.51 7.64
CA HIS A 78 -5.77 1.55 6.62
C HIS A 78 -6.77 2.16 5.62
N GLN A 79 -7.81 2.81 6.13
CA GLN A 79 -8.82 3.45 5.29
C GLN A 79 -8.23 4.54 4.39
N PHE A 80 -7.28 5.31 4.89
CA PHE A 80 -6.60 6.35 4.12
C PHE A 80 -5.85 5.76 2.92
N ILE A 81 -5.06 4.71 3.13
CA ILE A 81 -4.27 4.08 2.05
C ILE A 81 -5.19 3.42 1.02
N CYS A 82 -6.25 2.72 1.46
CA CYS A 82 -7.28 2.18 0.58
C CYS A 82 -7.95 3.26 -0.27
N THR A 83 -8.28 4.41 0.33
CA THR A 83 -8.92 5.52 -0.37
C THR A 83 -8.00 6.06 -1.47
N LYS A 84 -6.71 6.23 -1.19
CA LYS A 84 -5.72 6.64 -2.21
C LYS A 84 -5.57 5.66 -3.34
N THR A 85 -5.60 4.36 -3.05
CA THR A 85 -5.55 3.33 -4.07
C THR A 85 -6.83 3.29 -4.92
N ALA A 86 -7.99 3.44 -4.28
CA ALA A 86 -9.29 3.51 -4.95
C ALA A 86 -9.45 4.77 -5.81
N GLU A 87 -8.85 5.90 -5.42
CA GLU A 87 -8.77 7.12 -6.25
C GLU A 87 -8.05 6.82 -7.57
N LEU A 88 -6.93 6.09 -7.54
CA LEU A 88 -6.21 5.66 -8.76
C LEU A 88 -7.08 4.72 -9.61
N HIS A 89 -7.71 3.73 -8.99
CA HIS A 89 -8.62 2.82 -9.69
C HIS A 89 -9.73 3.58 -10.43
N TYR A 90 -10.40 4.50 -9.73
CA TYR A 90 -11.47 5.31 -10.30
C TYR A 90 -10.98 6.10 -11.52
N ARG A 91 -9.80 6.72 -11.42
CA ARG A 91 -9.22 7.49 -12.53
C ARG A 91 -8.92 6.62 -13.75
N ILE A 92 -8.33 5.44 -13.55
CA ILE A 92 -8.13 4.46 -14.64
C ILE A 92 -9.45 4.09 -15.29
N SER A 93 -10.51 3.83 -14.50
CA SER A 93 -11.85 3.51 -15.02
C SER A 93 -12.47 4.62 -15.88
N LYS A 94 -11.97 5.85 -15.75
CA LYS A 94 -12.35 7.01 -16.57
C LYS A 94 -11.41 7.25 -17.76
N GLY A 95 -10.45 6.34 -18.00
CA GLY A 95 -9.44 6.47 -19.04
C GLY A 95 -8.39 7.54 -18.74
N GLN A 96 -8.24 7.94 -17.48
CA GLN A 96 -7.18 8.86 -17.08
C GLN A 96 -5.88 8.08 -16.83
N GLU A 97 -4.78 8.63 -17.34
CA GLU A 97 -3.45 8.10 -17.09
C GLU A 97 -3.07 8.25 -15.61
N ILE A 98 -2.31 7.27 -15.13
CA ILE A 98 -1.63 7.30 -13.84
C ILE A 98 -0.12 7.15 -14.07
N THR A 99 0.67 7.67 -13.14
CA THR A 99 2.12 7.76 -13.25
C THR A 99 2.82 6.78 -12.31
N PRO A 100 4.08 6.41 -12.59
CA PRO A 100 4.89 5.64 -11.65
C PRO A 100 5.08 6.32 -10.29
N GLU A 101 5.06 7.66 -10.25
CA GLU A 101 5.19 8.44 -9.01
C GLU A 101 3.98 8.22 -8.10
N GLU A 102 2.76 8.22 -8.66
CA GLU A 102 1.54 7.97 -7.90
C GLU A 102 1.51 6.55 -7.29
N LEU A 103 2.06 5.55 -7.99
CA LEU A 103 2.25 4.21 -7.42
C LEU A 103 3.31 4.19 -6.33
N SER A 104 4.37 4.97 -6.48
CA SER A 104 5.43 5.11 -5.48
C SER A 104 4.91 5.78 -4.21
N ASP A 105 4.00 6.73 -4.33
CA ASP A 105 3.35 7.39 -3.18
C ASP A 105 2.52 6.38 -2.37
N VAL A 106 1.70 5.56 -3.03
CA VAL A 106 0.94 4.49 -2.35
C VAL A 106 1.88 3.50 -1.67
N ARG A 107 2.98 3.12 -2.33
CA ARG A 107 4.01 2.26 -1.73
C ARG A 107 4.64 2.90 -0.51
N LEU A 108 4.94 4.19 -0.54
CA LEU A 108 5.54 4.92 0.58
C LEU A 108 4.60 4.98 1.79
N LEU A 109 3.29 5.15 1.55
CA LEU A 109 2.28 5.09 2.61
C LEU A 109 2.25 3.72 3.29
N TRP A 110 2.38 2.62 2.54
CA TRP A 110 2.52 1.30 3.14
C TRP A 110 3.83 1.16 3.93
N MET A 111 4.94 1.78 3.49
CA MET A 111 6.19 1.72 4.25
C MET A 111 6.05 2.46 5.56
N GLU A 112 5.46 3.65 5.56
CA GLU A 112 5.15 4.39 6.78
C GLU A 112 4.26 3.57 7.71
N HIS A 113 3.21 2.95 7.15
CA HIS A 113 2.29 2.09 7.89
C HIS A 113 3.01 0.98 8.67
N ILE A 114 3.87 0.23 7.98
CA ILE A 114 4.63 -0.88 8.56
C ILE A 114 5.57 -0.40 9.68
N HIS A 115 6.29 0.70 9.44
CA HIS A 115 7.32 1.14 10.38
C HIS A 115 6.75 1.86 11.61
N VAL A 116 5.57 2.46 11.49
CA VAL A 116 4.99 3.29 12.55
C VAL A 116 3.84 2.56 13.24
N HIS A 117 2.84 2.13 12.48
CA HIS A 117 1.58 1.63 13.03
C HIS A 117 1.69 0.16 13.43
N ASP A 118 2.20 -0.69 12.54
CA ASP A 118 2.39 -2.11 12.85
C ASP A 118 3.41 -2.33 13.95
N ARG A 119 4.46 -1.50 14.00
CA ARG A 119 5.45 -1.59 15.06
C ARG A 119 4.84 -1.40 16.45
N ALA A 120 3.88 -0.47 16.58
CA ALA A 120 3.16 -0.28 17.84
C ALA A 120 2.31 -1.51 18.22
N PHE A 121 1.70 -2.14 17.23
CA PHE A 121 0.91 -3.35 17.43
C PHE A 121 1.77 -4.57 17.78
N GLU A 122 2.91 -4.77 17.11
CA GLU A 122 3.89 -5.81 17.43
C GLU A 122 4.37 -5.71 18.89
N VAL A 123 4.69 -4.50 19.34
CA VAL A 123 5.14 -4.26 20.73
C VAL A 123 4.03 -4.61 21.73
N PHE A 124 2.77 -4.31 21.41
CA PHE A 124 1.63 -4.68 22.23
C PHE A 124 1.46 -6.21 22.34
N LEU A 125 1.63 -6.95 21.24
CA LEU A 125 1.50 -8.42 21.22
C LEU A 125 2.64 -9.15 21.95
N ALA A 126 3.78 -8.51 22.12
CA ALA A 126 4.94 -9.08 22.83
C ALA A 126 4.85 -8.94 24.36
N CYS A 127 3.84 -8.22 24.87
CA CYS A 127 3.57 -8.00 26.28
C CYS A 127 2.61 -9.06 26.85
#